data_AF-A0A2E0UVX6-F1
#
_entry.id   AF-A0A2E0UVX6-F1
#
_cell.length_a   1.000
_cell.length_b   1.000
_cell.length_c   1.000
_cell.angle_alpha   90.00
_cell.angle_beta   90.00
_cell.angle_gamma   90.00
#
_symmetry.space_group_name_H-M   'P 1'
#
loop_
_entity.id
_entity.type
_entity.pdbx_description
1 polymer ?
#
loop_
_entity_poly.entity_id
_entity_poly.type
_entity_poly.pdbx_seq_one_letter_code
_entity_poly.pdbx_strand_id
1 'polypeptide(L)'
;MAERKRRNILDPAVADLLAGMEEKQAEARLPKREREKIARERAKMRARKDHRVTYDLPPELKKQVGDLAEQMGVAASQIATYALIQFLQSYQNGEVDLSKFKVPSRSPRYEWKLVFPKSLLESVKKKKV
;
A
#
# COMPACT_ATOMS: atom_id res chain seq x y z
N MET A 1 9.48 -17.08 -48.54
CA MET A 1 8.26 -17.44 -47.78
C MET A 1 8.33 -16.76 -46.43
N ALA A 2 7.42 -15.82 -46.14
CA ALA A 2 7.45 -15.04 -44.91
C ALA A 2 6.63 -15.75 -43.82
N GLU A 3 7.32 -16.31 -42.83
CA GLU A 3 6.72 -17.01 -41.70
C GLU A 3 6.07 -15.98 -40.75
N ARG A 4 4.74 -15.88 -40.83
CA ARG A 4 3.95 -14.97 -40.00
C ARG A 4 3.82 -15.56 -38.59
N LYS A 5 4.82 -15.27 -37.74
CA LYS A 5 4.81 -15.59 -36.30
C LYS A 5 3.53 -15.02 -35.67
N ARG A 6 2.56 -15.90 -35.34
CA ARG A 6 1.32 -15.53 -34.64
C ARG A 6 1.71 -14.97 -33.27
N ARG A 7 1.47 -13.68 -33.05
CA ARG A 7 1.53 -13.07 -31.72
C ARG A 7 0.31 -13.58 -30.95
N ASN A 8 0.50 -14.47 -29.98
CA ASN A 8 -0.53 -14.79 -28.99
C ASN A 8 -0.72 -13.56 -28.11
N ILE A 9 -1.56 -12.64 -28.56
CA ILE A 9 -2.06 -11.53 -27.75
C ILE A 9 -3.21 -12.14 -26.94
N LEU A 10 -2.87 -12.81 -25.84
CA LEU A 10 -3.86 -13.21 -24.85
C LEU A 10 -4.46 -11.93 -24.27
N ASP A 11 -5.79 -11.86 -24.25
CA ASP A 11 -6.50 -10.77 -23.60
C ASP A 11 -6.13 -10.75 -22.10
N PRO A 12 -5.84 -9.58 -21.50
CA PRO A 12 -5.39 -9.48 -20.11
C PRO A 12 -6.31 -10.18 -19.10
N ALA A 13 -7.63 -10.15 -19.32
CA ALA A 13 -8.57 -10.80 -18.42
C ALA A 13 -8.50 -12.34 -18.52
N VAL A 14 -8.19 -12.86 -19.70
CA VAL A 14 -7.99 -14.31 -19.92
C VAL A 14 -6.65 -14.76 -19.33
N ALA A 15 -5.61 -13.93 -19.44
CA ALA A 15 -4.31 -14.20 -18.81
C ALA A 15 -4.43 -14.28 -17.28
N ASP A 16 -5.14 -13.34 -16.65
CA ASP A 16 -5.39 -13.33 -15.20
C ASP A 16 -6.21 -14.55 -14.74
N LEU A 17 -7.21 -14.95 -15.53
CA LEU A 17 -8.01 -16.15 -15.25
C LEU A 17 -7.15 -17.42 -15.28
N LEU A 18 -6.31 -17.57 -16.32
CA LEU A 18 -5.42 -18.73 -16.47
C LEU A 18 -4.38 -18.79 -15.36
N ALA A 19 -3.75 -17.66 -15.01
CA ALA A 19 -2.82 -17.58 -13.89
C ALA A 19 -3.48 -18.00 -12.57
N GLY A 20 -4.70 -17.53 -12.30
CA GLY A 20 -5.46 -17.92 -11.11
C GLY A 20 -5.88 -19.40 -11.08
N MET A 21 -6.00 -20.06 -12.24
CA MET A 21 -6.28 -21.50 -12.34
C MET A 21 -5.01 -22.33 -12.13
N GLU A 22 -3.88 -21.91 -12.69
CA GLU A 22 -2.58 -22.57 -12.52
C GLU A 22 -2.11 -22.51 -11.06
N GLU A 23 -2.26 -21.37 -10.38
CA GLU A 23 -1.95 -21.24 -8.95
C GLU A 23 -2.76 -22.22 -8.09
N LYS A 24 -4.06 -22.38 -8.36
CA LYS A 24 -4.92 -23.34 -7.64
C LYS A 24 -4.50 -24.78 -7.87
N GLN A 25 -4.10 -25.12 -9.10
CA GLN A 25 -3.61 -26.47 -9.43
C GLN A 25 -2.25 -26.75 -8.78
N ALA A 26 -1.36 -25.76 -8.77
CA ALA A 26 -0.06 -25.86 -8.12
C ALA A 26 -0.21 -26.06 -6.60
N GLU A 27 -1.09 -25.30 -5.95
CA GLU A 27 -1.37 -25.45 -4.52
C GLU A 27 -2.00 -26.80 -4.17
N ALA A 28 -2.87 -27.35 -5.04
CA ALA A 28 -3.48 -28.66 -4.83
C ALA A 28 -2.45 -29.80 -4.79
N ARG A 29 -1.30 -29.62 -5.45
CA ARG A 29 -0.19 -30.60 -5.48
C ARG A 29 0.70 -30.52 -4.25
N LEU A 30 0.57 -29.50 -3.40
CA LEU A 30 1.39 -29.34 -2.19
C LEU A 30 0.99 -30.31 -1.07
N PRO A 31 1.94 -30.74 -0.21
CA PRO A 31 1.65 -31.49 1.01
C PRO A 31 0.60 -30.81 1.88
N LYS A 32 -0.20 -31.60 2.61
CA LYS A 32 -1.34 -31.11 3.43
C LYS A 32 -0.96 -29.96 4.38
N ARG A 33 0.20 -30.06 5.05
CA ARG A 33 0.71 -29.03 5.98
C ARG A 33 0.99 -27.69 5.29
N GLU A 34 1.53 -27.71 4.07
CA GLU A 34 1.82 -26.50 3.31
C GLU A 34 0.54 -25.84 2.79
N ARG A 35 -0.42 -26.65 2.32
CA ARG A 35 -1.77 -26.19 1.97
C ARG A 35 -2.47 -25.51 3.14
N GLU A 36 -2.41 -26.10 4.34
CA GLU A 36 -2.98 -25.52 5.55
C GLU A 36 -2.33 -24.18 5.93
N LYS A 37 -0.99 -24.07 5.80
CA LYS A 37 -0.27 -22.81 6.05
C LYS A 37 -0.72 -21.70 5.09
N ILE A 38 -0.82 -21.99 3.79
CA ILE A 38 -1.28 -21.03 2.78
C ILE A 38 -2.74 -20.63 3.03
N ALA A 39 -3.62 -21.59 3.33
CA ALA A 39 -5.02 -21.33 3.66
C ALA A 39 -5.16 -20.43 4.89
N ARG A 40 -4.34 -20.66 5.94
CA ARG A 40 -4.32 -19.85 7.15
C ARG A 40 -3.85 -18.42 6.89
N GLU A 41 -2.79 -18.24 6.11
CA GLU A 41 -2.32 -16.90 5.72
C GLU A 41 -3.37 -16.17 4.86
N ARG A 42 -4.03 -16.87 3.92
CA ARG A 42 -5.14 -16.29 3.14
C ARG A 42 -6.33 -15.90 4.02
N ALA A 43 -6.71 -16.73 4.98
CA ALA A 43 -7.79 -16.42 5.93
C ALA A 43 -7.44 -15.20 6.78
N LYS A 44 -6.20 -15.11 7.26
CA LYS A 44 -5.67 -13.94 7.98
C LYS A 44 -5.70 -12.67 7.13
N MET A 45 -5.34 -12.76 5.85
CA MET A 45 -5.42 -11.64 4.90
C MET A 45 -6.87 -11.23 4.60
N ARG A 46 -7.82 -12.18 4.53
CA ARG A 46 -9.25 -11.90 4.37
C ARG A 46 -9.83 -11.21 5.60
N ALA A 47 -9.53 -11.70 6.80
CA ALA A 47 -9.98 -11.09 8.06
C ALA A 47 -9.47 -9.65 8.22
N ARG A 48 -8.28 -9.34 7.67
CA ARG A 48 -7.73 -7.98 7.65
C ARG A 48 -8.41 -7.03 6.66
N LYS A 49 -9.21 -7.52 5.71
CA LYS A 49 -9.83 -6.67 4.68
C LYS A 49 -10.80 -5.66 5.28
N ASP A 50 -11.59 -6.08 6.27
CA ASP A 50 -12.62 -5.22 6.87
C ASP A 50 -12.01 -4.04 7.66
N HIS A 51 -10.77 -4.19 8.12
CA HIS A 51 -10.02 -3.15 8.81
C HIS A 51 -9.07 -2.38 7.89
N ARG A 52 -9.04 -2.68 6.58
CA ARG A 52 -8.12 -2.05 5.66
C ARG A 52 -8.62 -0.66 5.30
N VAL A 53 -7.82 0.34 5.63
CA VAL A 53 -8.00 1.72 5.17
C VAL A 53 -7.01 2.01 4.05
N THR A 54 -7.48 2.69 3.00
CA THR A 54 -6.65 3.15 1.89
C THR A 54 -6.54 4.66 1.96
N TYR A 55 -5.32 5.18 1.96
CA TYR A 55 -5.03 6.61 1.91
C TYR A 55 -4.24 6.94 0.65
N ASP A 56 -4.54 8.08 0.04
CA ASP A 56 -3.73 8.63 -1.04
C ASP A 56 -2.48 9.27 -0.44
N LEU A 57 -1.31 8.77 -0.83
CA LEU A 57 -0.02 9.28 -0.38
C LEU A 57 0.77 9.81 -1.58
N PRO A 58 1.54 10.91 -1.40
CA PRO A 58 2.52 11.33 -2.39
C PRO A 58 3.47 10.17 -2.76
N PRO A 59 3.81 9.98 -4.05
CA PRO A 59 4.62 8.85 -4.50
C PRO A 59 5.94 8.69 -3.74
N GLU A 60 6.59 9.81 -3.41
CA GLU A 60 7.87 9.81 -2.70
C GLU A 60 7.71 9.36 -1.25
N LEU A 61 6.66 9.79 -0.56
CA LEU A 61 6.37 9.35 0.81
C LEU A 61 6.02 7.86 0.83
N LYS A 62 5.23 7.39 -0.15
CA LYS A 62 4.93 5.96 -0.32
C LYS A 62 6.21 5.14 -0.52
N LYS A 63 7.13 5.61 -1.37
CA LYS A 63 8.42 4.95 -1.61
C LYS A 63 9.23 4.84 -0.32
N GLN A 64 9.36 5.92 0.44
CA GLN A 64 10.17 5.92 1.66
C GLN A 64 9.64 5.02 2.77
N VAL A 65 8.32 5.01 2.97
CA VAL A 65 7.71 4.07 3.91
C VAL A 65 7.96 2.63 3.46
N GLY A 66 7.93 2.37 2.15
CA GLY A 66 8.27 1.08 1.56
C GLY A 66 9.73 0.69 1.80
N ASP A 67 10.67 1.55 1.44
CA ASP A 67 12.12 1.33 1.61
C ASP A 67 12.46 1.07 3.10
N LEU A 68 11.89 1.84 4.03
CA LEU A 68 12.09 1.66 5.47
C LEU A 68 11.52 0.32 5.96
N ALA A 69 10.34 -0.06 5.48
CA ALA A 69 9.71 -1.32 5.84
C ALA A 69 10.55 -2.52 5.36
N GLU A 70 11.10 -2.44 4.14
CA GLU A 70 12.00 -3.44 3.58
C GLU A 70 13.29 -3.55 4.42
N GLN A 71 13.93 -2.42 4.72
CA GLN A 71 15.12 -2.38 5.57
C GLN A 71 14.90 -3.02 6.95
N MET A 72 13.71 -2.82 7.53
CA MET A 72 13.35 -3.37 8.84
C MET A 72 12.77 -4.79 8.77
N GLY A 73 12.51 -5.33 7.58
CA GLY A 73 11.88 -6.64 7.42
C GLY A 73 10.44 -6.72 7.94
N VAL A 74 9.68 -5.62 7.89
CA VAL A 74 8.30 -5.54 8.40
C VAL A 74 7.32 -5.08 7.32
N ALA A 75 6.02 -5.18 7.58
CA ALA A 75 5.03 -4.65 6.66
C ALA A 75 4.99 -3.12 6.70
N ALA A 76 4.90 -2.45 5.54
CA ALA A 76 4.76 -1.00 5.45
C ALA A 76 3.59 -0.43 6.27
N SER A 77 2.51 -1.22 6.42
CA SER A 77 1.38 -0.84 7.27
C SER A 77 1.77 -0.68 8.75
N GLN A 78 2.74 -1.45 9.25
CA GLN A 78 3.20 -1.35 10.65
C GLN A 78 4.02 -0.07 10.87
N ILE A 79 4.87 0.29 9.89
CA ILE A 79 5.58 1.57 9.88
C ILE A 79 4.57 2.73 9.88
N ALA A 80 3.55 2.66 9.01
CA ALA A 80 2.49 3.65 8.97
C ALA A 80 1.70 3.71 10.29
N THR A 81 1.37 2.57 10.90
CA THR A 81 0.69 2.53 12.21
C THR A 81 1.50 3.25 13.28
N TYR A 82 2.79 2.97 13.39
CA TYR A 82 3.65 3.64 14.36
C TYR A 82 3.72 5.16 14.12
N ALA A 83 3.93 5.57 12.86
CA ALA A 83 3.97 6.99 12.50
C ALA A 83 2.66 7.72 12.84
N LEU A 84 1.51 7.09 12.60
CA LEU A 84 0.19 7.64 12.94
C LEU A 84 -0.02 7.74 14.46
N ILE A 85 0.40 6.74 15.24
CA ILE A 85 0.33 6.79 16.71
C ILE A 85 1.17 7.95 17.23
N GLN A 86 2.43 8.05 16.79
CA GLN A 86 3.34 9.12 17.19
C GLN A 86 2.77 10.49 16.83
N PHE A 87 2.25 10.64 15.61
CA PHE A 87 1.62 11.88 15.16
C PHE A 87 0.41 12.26 16.04
N LEU A 88 -0.47 11.30 16.36
CA LEU A 88 -1.64 11.57 17.18
C LEU A 88 -1.27 11.96 18.61
N GLN A 89 -0.25 11.32 19.18
CA GLN A 89 0.29 11.69 20.50
C GLN A 89 0.86 13.12 20.48
N SER A 90 1.72 13.44 19.52
CA SER A 90 2.27 14.79 19.37
C SER A 90 1.19 15.84 19.09
N TYR A 91 0.13 15.50 18.35
CA TYR A 91 -1.02 16.40 18.16
C TYR A 91 -1.79 16.64 19.46
N GLN A 92 -2.07 15.58 20.23
CA GLN A 92 -2.76 15.69 21.51
C GLN A 92 -1.95 16.49 22.54
N ASN A 93 -0.62 16.38 22.49
CA ASN A 93 0.29 17.15 23.35
C ASN A 93 0.53 18.59 22.86
N GLY A 94 -0.04 19.00 21.73
CA GLY A 94 0.12 20.34 21.17
C GLY A 94 1.47 20.60 20.47
N GLU A 95 2.28 19.56 20.26
CA GLU A 95 3.56 19.64 19.53
C GLU A 95 3.33 19.79 18.01
N VAL A 96 2.21 19.25 17.52
CA VAL A 96 1.79 19.38 16.11
C VAL A 96 0.56 20.26 16.05
N ASP A 97 0.70 21.38 15.34
CA ASP A 97 -0.42 22.28 15.06
C ASP A 97 -0.80 22.21 13.57
N LEU A 98 -1.96 21.59 13.31
CA LEU A 98 -2.52 21.46 11.97
C LEU A 98 -3.18 22.73 11.44
N SER A 99 -3.52 23.68 12.31
CA SER A 99 -4.20 24.92 11.90
C SER A 99 -3.37 25.72 10.89
N LYS A 100 -2.04 25.64 11.01
CA LYS A 100 -1.05 26.24 10.11
C LYS A 100 -1.16 25.79 8.65
N PHE A 101 -1.78 24.63 8.42
CA PHE A 101 -1.96 24.05 7.08
C PHE A 101 -3.41 24.06 6.61
N LYS A 102 -4.36 24.47 7.46
CA LYS A 102 -5.79 24.49 7.12
C LYS A 102 -6.09 25.59 6.13
N VAL A 103 -6.74 25.22 5.03
CA VAL A 103 -7.33 26.17 4.08
C VAL A 103 -8.77 25.77 3.78
N PRO A 104 -9.66 26.71 3.43
CA PRO A 104 -11.01 26.37 3.02
C PRO A 104 -11.01 25.37 1.88
N SER A 105 -11.84 24.34 2.02
CA SER A 105 -12.03 23.31 1.01
C SER A 105 -13.12 23.73 0.04
N ARG A 106 -12.96 23.36 -1.24
CA ARG A 106 -13.98 23.52 -2.28
C ARG A 106 -14.89 22.29 -2.40
N SER A 107 -14.62 21.23 -1.65
CA SER A 107 -15.43 20.01 -1.66
C SER A 107 -16.69 20.22 -0.83
N PRO A 108 -17.87 19.80 -1.32
CA PRO A 108 -19.10 19.87 -0.53
C PRO A 108 -19.07 18.94 0.69
N ARG A 109 -18.12 17.99 0.75
CA ARG A 109 -18.01 17.01 1.85
C ARG A 109 -17.22 17.53 3.05
N TYR A 110 -16.29 18.45 2.85
CA TYR A 110 -15.36 18.89 3.87
C TYR A 110 -15.20 20.41 3.82
N GLU A 111 -15.31 21.05 4.97
CA GLU A 111 -15.15 22.50 5.13
C GLU A 111 -13.68 22.94 4.97
N TRP A 112 -12.75 22.12 5.42
CA TRP A 112 -11.31 22.42 5.42
C TRP A 112 -10.52 21.32 4.69
N LYS A 113 -9.41 21.71 4.06
CA LYS A 113 -8.37 20.79 3.59
C LYS A 113 -7.01 21.22 4.13
N LEU A 114 -6.07 20.28 4.15
CA LEU A 114 -4.69 20.57 4.50
C LEU A 114 -3.88 20.79 3.22
N VAL A 115 -3.11 21.88 3.19
CA VAL A 115 -2.13 22.15 2.12
C VAL A 115 -0.74 22.23 2.75
N PHE A 116 0.12 21.32 2.33
CA PHE A 116 1.50 21.24 2.82
C PHE A 116 2.43 22.04 1.90
N PRO A 117 3.38 22.82 2.46
CA PRO A 117 4.36 23.54 1.65
C PRO A 117 5.29 22.54 0.93
N LYS A 118 5.73 22.91 -0.28
CA LYS A 118 6.63 22.05 -1.08
C LYS A 118 7.91 21.68 -0.34
N SER A 119 8.47 22.60 0.45
CA SER A 119 9.66 22.35 1.27
C SER A 119 9.48 21.20 2.25
N LEU A 120 8.28 21.00 2.81
CA LEU A 120 7.96 19.88 3.69
C LEU A 120 7.89 18.55 2.92
N LEU A 121 7.43 18.59 1.67
CA LEU A 121 7.41 17.40 0.80
C LEU A 121 8.80 17.10 0.22
N GLU A 122 9.65 18.12 0.06
CA GLU A 122 11.02 17.99 -0.44
C GLU A 122 12.01 17.56 0.63
N SER A 123 11.79 17.91 1.91
CA SER A 123 12.60 17.43 3.02
C SER A 123 12.55 15.90 3.12
N VAL A 124 11.38 15.32 2.82
CA VAL A 124 11.20 13.89 2.62
C VAL A 124 12.17 13.43 1.53
N LYS A 125 12.19 14.04 0.34
CA LYS A 125 13.05 13.63 -0.80
C LYS A 125 14.57 13.61 -0.52
N LYS A 126 15.08 14.46 0.37
CA LYS A 126 16.53 14.70 0.53
C LYS A 126 17.26 13.72 1.45
N LYS A 127 16.57 12.85 2.21
CA LYS A 127 17.23 11.85 3.06
C LYS A 127 17.71 10.64 2.23
N LYS A 128 18.77 10.84 1.44
CA LYS A 128 19.66 9.76 1.02
C LYS A 128 20.76 9.67 2.07
N VAL A 129 20.69 8.65 2.93
CA VAL A 129 21.84 8.24 3.75
C VAL A 129 22.57 7.16 2.98
#